data_AF-A0A4V6KY44-F1
#
_entry.id   AF-A0A4V6KY44-F1
#
_cell.length_a   1.000
_cell.length_b   1.000
_cell.length_c   1.000
_cell.angle_alpha   90.00
_cell.angle_beta   90.00
_cell.angle_gamma   90.00
#
_symmetry.space_group_name_H-M   'P 1'
#
loop_
_entity.id
_entity.type
_entity.pdbx_description
1 polymer ?
#
loop_
_entity_poly.entity_id
_entity_poly.type
_entity_poly.pdbx_seq_one_letter_code
_entity_poly.pdbx_strand_id
1 'polypeptide(L)' 'MQGFSRYRPLSQEGVIASEPDLLLVTTDGVRSIGGQENLWLLPGMALTPRGKTAAC' A
#
# COMPACT_ATOMS: atom_id res chain seq x y z
N MET A 1 13.12 16.68 7.58
CA MET A 1 12.19 15.55 7.73
C MET A 1 12.92 14.45 8.51
N GLN A 2 12.75 14.40 9.82
CA GLN A 2 13.36 13.34 10.64
C GLN A 2 12.53 12.07 10.42
N GLY A 3 12.94 11.24 9.46
CA GLY A 3 12.30 9.96 9.19
C GLY A 3 12.36 9.09 10.43
N PHE A 4 11.23 8.53 10.84
CA PHE A 4 11.16 7.56 11.92
C PHE A 4 12.14 6.42 11.61
N SER A 5 13.13 6.17 12.47
CA SER A 5 14.21 5.18 12.21
C SER A 5 13.71 3.76 11.88
N ARG A 6 12.45 3.46 12.19
CA ARG A 6 11.79 2.17 11.96
C ARG A 6 10.77 2.17 10.82
N TYR A 7 10.33 3.33 10.33
CA TYR A 7 9.35 3.42 9.25
C TYR A 7 10.00 4.05 8.03
N ARG A 8 9.95 3.32 6.92
CA ARG A 8 10.45 3.79 5.63
C ARG A 8 9.27 4.27 4.79
N PRO A 9 9.43 5.36 4.00
CA PRO A 9 8.49 5.69 2.95
C PRO A 9 8.26 4.49 2.03
N LEU A 10 7.03 4.32 1.58
CA LEU A 10 6.64 3.22 0.70
C LEU A 10 7.22 3.45 -0.70
N SER A 11 8.20 2.64 -1.11
CA SER A 11 8.73 2.66 -2.48
C SER A 11 7.97 1.66 -3.36
N GLN A 12 7.77 2.01 -4.63
CA GLN A 12 7.07 1.17 -5.59
C GLN A 12 7.77 -0.19 -5.76
N GLU A 13 9.09 -0.18 -5.86
CA GLU A 13 9.92 -1.38 -6.01
C GLU A 13 9.85 -2.27 -4.76
N GLY A 14 9.82 -1.65 -3.58
CA GLY A 14 9.75 -2.38 -2.31
C GLY A 14 8.40 -3.07 -2.13
N VAL A 15 7.30 -2.41 -2.51
CA VAL A 15 5.95 -2.99 -2.47
C VAL A 15 5.84 -4.19 -3.40
N ILE A 16 6.30 -4.04 -4.65
CA ILE A 16 6.25 -5.12 -5.64
C ILE A 16 7.08 -6.31 -5.16
N ALA A 17 8.32 -6.07 -4.70
CA ALA A 17 9.21 -7.12 -4.22
C ALA A 17 8.72 -7.80 -2.94
N SER A 18 7.90 -7.13 -2.13
CA SER A 18 7.37 -7.68 -0.88
C SER A 18 6.20 -8.65 -1.05
N GLU A 19 5.57 -8.66 -2.24
CA GLU A 19 4.46 -9.56 -2.61
C GLU A 19 3.44 -9.83 -1.47
N PRO A 20 2.82 -8.78 -0.91
CA PRO A 20 1.99 -8.94 0.26
C PRO A 20 0.68 -9.69 -0.04
N ASP A 21 0.37 -10.70 0.76
CA ASP A 21 -0.92 -11.40 0.73
C ASP A 21 -2.03 -10.60 1.43
N LEU A 22 -1.67 -9.89 2.51
CA LEU A 22 -2.57 -9.11 3.34
C LEU A 22 -2.07 -7.67 3.49
N LEU A 23 -2.99 -6.72 3.28
CA LEU A 23 -2.76 -5.31 3.55
C LEU A 23 -3.37 -4.92 4.90
N LEU A 24 -2.52 -4.61 5.88
CA LEU A 24 -2.95 -4.05 7.17
C LEU A 24 -2.85 -2.53 7.14
N VAL A 25 -3.98 -1.85 7.32
CA VAL A 25 -4.07 -0.40 7.35
C VAL A 25 -4.93 0.06 8.54
N THR A 26 -4.69 1.27 9.01
CA THR A 26 -5.53 1.90 10.03
C THR A 26 -6.78 2.51 9.38
N THR A 27 -7.89 2.58 10.12
CA THR A 27 -9.13 3.20 9.66
C THR A 27 -8.92 4.68 9.29
N ASP A 28 -8.10 5.39 10.07
CA ASP A 28 -7.73 6.77 9.75
C ASP A 28 -6.92 6.88 8.46
N GLY A 29 -6.04 5.92 8.17
CA GLY A 29 -5.28 5.85 6.93
C GLY A 29 -6.19 5.70 5.70
N VAL A 30 -7.20 4.83 5.80
CA VAL A 30 -8.21 4.65 4.71
C VAL A 30 -9.00 5.95 4.49
N ARG A 31 -9.43 6.60 5.57
CA ARG A 31 -10.14 7.89 5.49
C ARG A 31 -9.28 8.98 4.88
N SER A 32 -7.99 9.03 5.24
CA SER A 32 -7.05 10.02 4.70
C SER A 32 -6.77 9.85 3.20
N ILE A 33 -6.89 8.63 2.69
CA ILE A 33 -6.69 8.28 1.27
C ILE A 33 -8.01 8.38 0.47
N GLY A 34 -9.14 8.60 1.15
CA GLY A 34 -10.43 8.87 0.50
C GLY A 34 -11.23 7.62 0.12
N GLY A 35 -10.93 6.48 0.70
CA GLY A 35 -11.65 5.23 0.45
C GLY A 35 -10.74 4.01 0.37
N GLN A 36 -11.33 2.82 0.47
CA GLN A 36 -10.60 1.56 0.40
C GLN A 36 -10.10 1.27 -1.03
N GLU A 37 -10.86 1.69 -2.05
CA GLU A 37 -10.47 1.53 -3.46
C GLU A 37 -9.16 2.26 -3.80
N ASN A 38 -8.94 3.43 -3.20
CA ASN A 38 -7.75 4.25 -3.42
C ASN A 38 -6.48 3.64 -2.82
N LEU A 39 -6.60 2.65 -1.92
CA LEU A 39 -5.43 1.90 -1.43
C LEU A 39 -4.76 1.09 -2.55
N TRP A 40 -5.54 0.61 -3.52
CA TRP A 40 -5.01 -0.15 -4.65
C TRP A 40 -4.35 0.74 -5.71
N LEU A 41 -4.66 2.04 -5.69
CA LEU A 41 -4.03 3.06 -6.52
C LEU A 41 -2.65 3.50 -6.00
N LEU A 42 -2.26 3.05 -4.79
CA LEU A 42 -0.94 3.37 -4.25
C LEU A 42 0.18 2.78 -5.13
N PRO A 43 1.35 3.45 -5.21
CA PRO A 43 2.43 3.02 -6.09
C PRO A 43 2.85 1.56 -5.82
N GLY A 44 2.81 0.74 -6.88
CA GLY A 44 3.22 -0.67 -6.82
C GLY A 44 2.18 -1.64 -6.27
N MET A 45 1.10 -1.15 -5.63
CA MET A 45 0.07 -2.03 -5.04
C MET A 45 -0.70 -2.82 -6.11
N ALA A 46 -1.13 -2.17 -7.20
CA ALA A 46 -1.79 -2.84 -8.32
C ALA A 46 -0.91 -3.88 -9.05
N LEU A 47 0.42 -3.80 -8.88
CA LEU A 47 1.37 -4.73 -9.48
C LEU A 47 1.64 -5.96 -8.59
N THR A 48 1.22 -5.92 -7.32
CA THR A 48 1.27 -7.09 -6.42
C THR A 48 0.25 -8.14 -6.82
N PRO A 49 0.48 -9.44 -6.50
CA PRO A 49 -0.48 -10.50 -6.77
C PRO A 49 -1.88 -10.20 -6.22
N ARG A 50 -1.98 -9.69 -4.98
CA ARG A 50 -3.26 -9.36 -4.36
C ARG A 50 -3.94 -8.16 -5.02
N GLY A 51 -3.18 -7.13 -5.41
CA GLY A 51 -3.70 -5.96 -6.12
C GLY A 51 -4.30 -6.30 -7.49
N LYS A 52 -3.71 -7.25 -8.20
CA LYS A 52 -4.25 -7.75 -9.50
C LYS A 52 -5.61 -8.42 -9.35
N THR A 53 -5.86 -9.13 -8.26
CA THR A 53 -7.15 -9.80 -8.00
C THR A 53 -8.18 -8.85 -7.38
N ALA A 54 -7.74 -7.88 -6.58
CA ALA A 54 -8.64 -6.93 -5.90
C ALA A 54 -9.20 -5.83 -6.81
N ALA A 55 -8.58 -5.61 -7.98
CA ALA A 55 -9.03 -4.64 -8.99
C ALA A 55 -10.03 -5.23 -10.01
N CYS A 56 -10.43 -6.50 -9.85
CA CYS A 56 -11.36 -7.20 -10.73
C CYS A 56 -12.76 -7.35 -10.11
#